data_AF-A0A0R1MNL7-F1
#
_entry.id   AF-A0A0R1MNL7-F1
#
_cell.length_a   1.000
_cell.length_b   1.000
_cell.length_c   1.000
_cell.angle_alpha   90.00
_cell.angle_beta   90.00
_cell.angle_gamma   90.00
#
_symmetry.space_group_name_H-M   'P 1'
#
loop_
_entity.id
_entity.type
_entity.pdbx_description
1 polymer ?
#
loop_
_entity_poly.entity_id
_entity_poly.type
_entity_poly.pdbx_seq_one_letter_code
_entity_poly.pdbx_strand_id
1 'polypeptide(L)' 'MVNYVLRVKNPQKILFDVAKFNVRAQKLYQKIGFEVVNYHEQETNGGSYPFVLMVKSV' A
#
# COMPACT_ATOMS: atom_id res chain seq x y z
N MET A 1 -10.60 1.58 8.72
CA MET A 1 -9.92 0.29 8.44
C MET A 1 -8.56 0.19 9.13
N VAL A 2 -7.57 1.03 8.80
CA VAL A 2 -6.21 0.97 9.41
C VAL A 2 -6.26 0.91 10.94
N ASN A 3 -6.96 1.84 11.60
CA ASN A 3 -7.08 1.86 13.07
C ASN A 3 -7.70 0.59 13.65
N TYR A 4 -8.63 -0.04 12.93
CA TYR A 4 -9.24 -1.30 13.36
C TYR A 4 -8.22 -2.45 13.31
N VAL A 5 -7.46 -2.54 12.22
CA VAL A 5 -6.39 -3.55 12.08
C VAL A 5 -5.33 -3.38 13.15
N LEU A 6 -4.90 -2.14 13.43
CA LEU A 6 -3.96 -1.84 14.50
C LEU A 6 -4.43 -2.37 15.85
N ARG A 7 -5.70 -2.10 16.19
CA ARG A 7 -6.27 -2.50 17.47
C ARG A 7 -6.48 -4.02 17.62
N VAL A 8 -6.87 -4.70 16.54
CA VAL A 8 -7.31 -6.11 16.60
C VAL A 8 -6.17 -7.09 16.31
N LYS A 9 -5.22 -6.70 15.46
CA LYS A 9 -4.16 -7.61 14.98
C LYS A 9 -2.78 -7.27 15.52
N ASN A 10 -2.59 -6.10 16.12
CA ASN A 10 -1.33 -5.63 16.68
C ASN A 10 -0.12 -5.87 15.74
N PRO A 11 -0.22 -5.51 14.44
CA PRO A 11 0.83 -5.81 13.48
C PRO A 11 2.05 -4.91 13.72
N GLN A 12 3.24 -5.39 13.36
CA GLN A 12 4.45 -4.55 13.35
C GLN A 12 4.52 -3.62 12.13
N LYS A 13 3.89 -4.03 11.02
CA LYS A 13 3.86 -3.28 9.75
C LYS A 13 2.55 -3.51 9.02
N ILE A 14 2.10 -2.50 8.28
CA ILE A 14 1.00 -2.60 7.32
C ILE A 14 1.56 -2.32 5.93
N LEU A 15 1.17 -3.16 4.96
CA LEU A 15 1.60 -3.05 3.57
C LEU A 15 0.37 -2.83 2.69
N PHE A 16 0.51 -1.91 1.73
CA PHE A 16 -0.43 -1.73 0.63
C PHE A 16 0.29 -1.90 -0.68
N ASP A 17 -0.25 -2.77 -1.53
CA ASP A 17 0.18 -2.90 -2.91
C ASP A 17 -0.80 -2.15 -3.81
N VAL A 18 -0.33 -1.08 -4.45
CA VAL A 18 -1.19 -0.07 -5.07
C VAL A 18 -0.80 0.10 -6.53
N ALA A 19 -1.78 0.00 -7.43
CA ALA A 19 -1.55 0.27 -8.85
C ALA A 19 -0.92 1.66 -9.04
N LYS A 20 0.16 1.74 -9.83
CA LYS A 20 0.97 2.95 -10.00
C LYS A 20 0.18 4.12 -10.56
N PHE A 21 -0.86 3.86 -11.36
CA PHE A 21 -1.74 4.90 -11.90
C PHE A 21 -2.67 5.51 -10.84
N ASN A 22 -2.90 4.84 -9.70
CA ASN A 22 -3.79 5.32 -8.64
C ASN A 22 -3.07 6.31 -7.71
N VAL A 23 -2.61 7.43 -8.29
CA VAL A 23 -1.89 8.51 -7.60
C VAL A 23 -2.69 9.08 -6.43
N ARG A 24 -4.03 9.10 -6.54
CA ARG A 24 -4.92 9.55 -5.46
C ARG A 24 -4.76 8.71 -4.21
N ALA A 25 -4.77 7.38 -4.34
CA ALA A 25 -4.59 6.47 -3.20
C ALA A 25 -3.18 6.60 -2.61
N GLN A 26 -2.15 6.65 -3.46
CA GLN A 26 -0.76 6.82 -3.00
C GLN A 26 -0.59 8.09 -2.16
N LYS A 27 -1.12 9.23 -2.63
CA LYS A 27 -1.07 10.50 -1.87
C LYS A 27 -1.84 10.42 -0.54
N LEU A 28 -2.99 9.76 -0.52
CA LEU A 28 -3.75 9.57 0.73
C LEU A 28 -2.96 8.73 1.73
N TYR A 29 -2.32 7.64 1.27
CA TYR A 29 -1.55 6.75 2.13
C TYR A 29 -0.28 7.41 2.66
N GLN A 30 0.40 8.21 1.83
CA GLN A 30 1.52 9.06 2.28
C GLN A 30 1.11 10.00 3.40
N LYS A 31 -0.05 10.68 3.27
CA LYS A 31 -0.55 11.59 4.31
C LYS A 31 -0.80 10.92 5.66
N ILE A 32 -1.06 9.61 5.68
CA ILE A 32 -1.31 8.85 6.91
C ILE A 32 -0.10 8.02 7.35
N GLY A 33 1.07 8.27 6.78
CA GLY A 33 2.36 7.73 7.22
C GLY A 33 2.82 6.46 6.52
N PHE A 34 2.31 6.15 5.32
CA PHE A 34 2.88 5.10 4.48
C PHE A 34 3.97 5.66 3.56
N GLU A 35 5.04 4.91 3.40
CA GLU A 35 6.18 5.25 2.54
C GLU A 35 6.27 4.27 1.38
N VAL A 36 6.70 4.75 0.21
CA VAL A 36 6.95 3.88 -0.94
C VAL A 36 8.27 3.13 -0.72
N VAL A 37 8.23 1.81 -0.80
CA VAL A 37 9.41 0.96 -0.57
C VAL A 37 9.81 0.12 -1.77
N ASN A 38 8.89 -0.10 -2.73
CA ASN A 38 9.19 -0.87 -3.93
C ASN A 38 8.28 -0.47 -5.10
N TYR A 39 8.75 -0.75 -6.31
CA TYR A 39 7.99 -0.72 -7.55
C TYR A 39 8.11 -2.10 -8.21
N HIS A 40 7.00 -2.67 -8.64
CA HIS A 40 6.99 -3.99 -9.29
C HIS A 40 5.87 -4.08 -10.31
N GLU A 41 5.99 -5.06 -11.19
CA GLU A 41 4.92 -5.47 -12.09
C GLU A 41 4.05 -6.52 -11.40
N GLN A 42 2.73 -6.42 -11.57
CA GLN A 42 1.78 -7.39 -11.03
C GLN A 42 0.87 -7.92 -12.15
N GLU A 43 0.81 -9.25 -12.26
CA GLU A 43 -0.13 -9.95 -13.13
C GLU A 43 -1.53 -9.90 -12.53
N THR A 44 -2.46 -9.22 -13.18
CA THR A 44 -3.85 -9.08 -12.76
C THR A 44 -4.73 -8.67 -13.94
N ASN A 45 -6.03 -9.01 -13.91
CA ASN A 45 -6.98 -8.66 -14.99
C ASN A 45 -6.53 -9.07 -16.41
N GLY A 46 -5.75 -10.15 -16.53
CA GLY A 46 -5.26 -10.64 -17.83
C GLY A 46 -4.09 -9.85 -18.42
N GLY A 47 -3.43 -9.00 -17.64
CA GLY A 47 -2.22 -8.28 -18.06
C GLY A 47 -1.22 -8.10 -16.92
N SER A 48 -0.07 -7.50 -17.24
CA SER A 48 0.91 -7.04 -16.26
C SER A 48 0.80 -5.53 -16.14
N TYR A 49 0.71 -5.04 -14.90
CA TYR A 49 0.59 -3.62 -14.64
C TYR A 49 1.58 -3.17 -13.56
N PRO A 50 2.07 -1.93 -13.64
CA PRO A 50 2.97 -1.39 -12.63
C PRO A 50 2.23 -1.09 -11.33
N PHE A 51 2.79 -1.56 -10.23
CA PHE A 51 2.33 -1.38 -8.86
C PHE A 51 3.44 -0.77 -7.99
N VAL A 52 3.02 -0.24 -6.84
CA VAL A 52 3.85 0.41 -5.85
C VAL A 52 3.55 -0.22 -4.51
N LEU A 53 4.57 -0.81 -3.89
CA LEU A 53 4.48 -1.29 -2.53
C LEU A 53 4.70 -0.13 -1.56
N MET A 54 3.75 0.06 -0.66
CA MET A 54 3.80 1.09 0.38
C MET A 54 3.74 0.46 1.76
N VAL A 55 4.54 0.95 2.70
CA VAL A 55 4.68 0.39 4.06
C VAL A 55 4.45 1.47 5.11
N LYS A 56 3.73 1.11 6.18
CA LYS A 56 3.70 1.87 7.43
C LYS A 56 4.13 0.97 8.58
N SER A 57 5.20 1.36 9.27
CA SER A 57 5.58 0.76 10.55
C SER A 57 4.67 1.26 11.67
N VAL A 58 4.38 0.39 12.65
CA VAL A 58 3.42 0.62 13.74
C VAL A 58 4.14 0.55 15.08
#